data_AF-X0VDR4-F1
#
_entry.id   AF-X0VDR4-F1
#
_cell.length_a   1.000
_cell.length_b   1.000
_cell.length_c   1.000
_cell.angle_alpha   90.00
_cell.angle_beta   90.00
_cell.angle_gamma   90.00
#
_symmetry.space_group_name_H-M   'P 1'
#
loop_
_entity.id
_entity.type
_entity.pdbx_description
1 polymer ?
#
loop_
_entity_poly.entity_id
_entity_poly.type
_entity_poly.pdbx_seq_one_letter_code
_entity_poly.pdbx_strand_id
1 'polypeptide(L)' 'LNAVWGYDYDPGTNVLEVYVGYLRRKLSANDGPAPIQTVRSAGYRLVSSDA' A
#
# COMPACT_ATOMS: atom_id res chain seq x y z
N LEU A 1 3.28 -10.57 4.95
CA LEU A 1 3.84 -10.52 3.57
C LEU A 1 3.58 -11.77 2.73
N ASN A 2 3.44 -12.96 3.34
CA ASN A 2 3.05 -14.19 2.63
C ASN A 2 1.76 -14.09 1.81
N ALA A 3 0.81 -13.24 2.23
CA ALA A 3 -0.47 -13.09 1.54
C ALA A 3 -0.40 -12.45 0.15
N VAL A 4 0.73 -11.81 -0.23
CA VAL A 4 0.88 -11.13 -1.52
C VAL A 4 2.06 -11.68 -2.33
N TRP A 5 3.16 -12.08 -1.69
CA TRP A 5 4.38 -12.47 -2.42
C TRP A 5 4.99 -13.84 -2.08
N GLY A 6 4.38 -14.66 -1.22
CA GLY A 6 4.98 -15.95 -0.85
C GLY A 6 6.36 -15.80 -0.18
N TYR A 7 7.04 -16.93 0.09
CA TYR A 7 8.13 -17.05 1.06
C TYR A 7 9.50 -16.45 0.64
N ASP A 8 9.63 -15.89 -0.56
CA ASP A 8 10.90 -15.33 -1.10
C ASP A 8 11.02 -13.81 -0.91
N TYR A 9 10.52 -13.31 0.22
CA TYR A 9 10.66 -11.89 0.56
C TYR A 9 12.08 -11.60 1.07
N ASP A 10 12.86 -10.86 0.29
CA ASP A 10 14.11 -10.25 0.75
C ASP A 10 13.81 -8.93 1.52
N PRO A 11 13.96 -8.91 2.86
CA PRO A 11 13.66 -7.74 3.69
C PRO A 11 14.62 -6.56 3.44
N GLY A 12 15.70 -6.73 2.66
CA GLY A 12 16.59 -5.66 2.25
C GLY A 12 16.04 -4.75 1.15
N THR A 13 14.92 -5.13 0.52
CA THR A 13 14.35 -4.38 -0.61
C THR A 13 13.05 -3.66 -0.22
N ASN A 14 13.04 -2.33 -0.36
CA ASN A 14 11.85 -1.47 -0.14
C ASN A 14 10.75 -1.67 -1.21
N VAL A 15 10.64 -2.87 -1.79
CA VAL A 15 9.69 -3.24 -2.83
C VAL A 15 8.25 -2.95 -2.39
N LEU A 16 7.93 -3.25 -1.13
CA LEU A 16 6.60 -2.96 -0.57
C LEU A 16 6.26 -1.46 -0.67
N GLU A 17 7.18 -0.56 -0.33
CA GLU A 17 6.98 0.88 -0.40
C GLU A 17 6.77 1.36 -1.84
N VAL A 18 7.55 0.83 -2.77
CA VAL A 18 7.44 1.14 -4.20
C VAL A 18 6.05 0.79 -4.74
N TYR A 19 5.58 -0.43 -4.45
CA TYR A 19 4.27 -0.89 -4.90
C TYR A 19 3.12 -0.14 -4.24
N VAL A 20 3.22 0.17 -2.94
CA VAL A 20 2.23 1.02 -2.26
C VAL A 20 2.19 2.42 -2.90
N GLY A 21 3.34 2.97 -3.29
CA GLY A 21 3.42 4.23 -4.04
C GLY A 21 2.74 4.16 -5.42
N TYR A 22 2.91 3.05 -6.16
CA TYR A 22 2.19 2.83 -7.41
C TYR A 22 0.68 2.71 -7.21
N LEU A 23 0.24 1.97 -6.19
CA LEU A 23 -1.18 1.81 -5.88
C LEU A 23 -1.83 3.14 -5.52
N ARG A 24 -1.18 3.96 -4.67
CA ARG A 24 -1.68 5.30 -4.33
C ARG A 24 -1.88 6.16 -5.57
N ARG A 25 -0.89 6.20 -6.47
CA ARG A 25 -1.00 6.96 -7.73
C ARG A 25 -2.14 6.49 -8.62
N LYS A 26 -2.32 5.17 -8.76
CA LYS A 26 -3.42 4.61 -9.57
C LYS A 26 -4.79 4.88 -8.96
N LEU A 27 -4.90 4.78 -7.64
CA LEU A 27 -6.18 4.96 -6.94
C LEU A 27 -6.57 6.43 -6.76
N SER A 28 -5.60 7.34 -6.78
CA SER A 28 -5.83 8.79 -6.81
C SER A 28 -6.16 9.35 -8.20
N ALA A 29 -6.20 8.52 -9.25
CA ALA A 29 -6.43 8.99 -10.62
C ALA A 29 -7.85 9.55 -10.86
N ASN A 30 -8.78 9.37 -9.93
CA ASN A 30 -10.17 9.86 -10.01
C ASN A 30 -10.40 11.11 -9.14
N ASP A 31 -9.41 12.01 -9.03
CA ASP A 31 -9.44 13.26 -8.24
C ASP A 31 -9.72 13.13 -6.73
N GLY A 32 -9.67 11.90 -6.20
CA GLY A 32 -9.84 11.60 -4.79
C GLY A 32 -8.52 11.29 -4.06
N PRO A 33 -8.47 11.47 -2.72
CA PRO A 33 -7.33 11.01 -1.93
C PRO A 33 -7.18 9.49 -2.06
N ALA A 34 -5.94 9.01 -2.18
CA ALA A 34 -5.68 7.58 -2.26
C ALA A 34 -6.22 6.88 -1.00
N PRO A 35 -7.00 5.79 -1.13
CA PRO A 35 -7.61 5.11 0.01
C PRO A 35 -6.62 4.26 0.81
N ILE A 36 -5.32 4.58 0.79
CA ILE A 36 -4.25 3.82 1.46
C ILE A 36 -3.53 4.71 2.47
N GLN A 37 -3.73 4.43 3.75
CA GLN A 37 -3.08 5.13 4.85
C GLN A 37 -1.90 4.33 5.42
N THR A 38 -0.83 5.04 5.79
CA THR A 38 0.29 4.46 6.55
C THR A 38 -0.05 4.52 8.03
N VAL A 39 -0.06 3.37 8.70
CA VAL A 39 -0.19 3.26 10.15
C VAL A 39 1.20 3.01 10.71
N ARG A 40 1.71 4.00 11.46
CA ARG A 40 3.06 3.93 12.04
C ARG A 40 3.19 2.66 12.90
N SER A 41 4.27 1.91 12.68
CA SER A 41 4.59 0.65 13.36
C SER A 41 3.60 -0.50 13.14
N ALA A 42 2.62 -0.36 12.23
CA ALA A 42 1.65 -1.42 11.92
C ALA A 42 1.52 -1.75 10.42
N GLY A 43 1.90 -0.82 9.52
CA GLY A 43 1.91 -1.06 8.07
C GLY A 43 0.95 -0.15 7.31
N TYR A 44 0.14 -0.72 6.42
CA TYR A 44 -0.80 0.04 5.59
C TYR A 44 -2.22 -0.47 5.78
N ARG A 45 -3.21 0.44 5.73
CA ARG A 45 -4.63 0.06 5.71
C ARG A 45 -5.33 0.68 4.50
N LEU A 46 -6.31 -0.05 3.98
CA LEU A 46 -7.32 0.49 3.08
C LEU A 46 -8.41 1.19 3.91
N VAL A 47 -8.83 2.36 3.46
CA VAL A 47 -9.96 3.13 4.01
C VAL A 47 -11.05 3.24 2.93
N SER A 48 -12.28 2.87 3.27
CA SER A 48 -13.44 3.14 2.40
C SER A 48 -13.73 4.65 2.43
N SER A 49 -14.07 5.21 1.28
CA SER A 49 -14.72 6.52 1.23
C SER A 49 -16.20 6.33 1.54
N ASP A 50 -16.54 6.11 2.81
CA ASP A 50 -17.92 6.25 3.26
C ASP A 50 -18.15 7.73 3.61
N ALA A 51 -18.45 8.53 2.57
CA ALA A 51 -19.12 9.84 2.61
C ALA A 51 -19.45 10.31 1.18
#